data_AF-A0A3B0VY55-F1
#
_entry.id   AF-A0A3B0VY55-F1
#
_cell.length_a   1.000
_cell.length_b   1.000
_cell.length_c   1.000
_cell.angle_alpha   90.00
_cell.angle_beta   90.00
_cell.angle_gamma   90.00
#
_symmetry.space_group_name_H-M   'P 1'
#
loop_
_entity.id
_entity.type
_entity.pdbx_description
1 polymer ?
#
loop_
_entity_poly.entity_id
_entity_poly.type
_entity_poly.pdbx_seq_one_letter_code
_entity_poly.pdbx_strand_id
1 'polypeptide(L)'
;MYKYAILIDAGFIKKKLGSTNNSLTTVEPIIDFVEKVKNEVSQIIETDAFLYRIYYYDAHPASFKMKNPISNTPTNLQSTDTYRANKSILDRLKKAPNFAIRLGECVDRGWKVKGHVLRRNDGAGTVNVVESDLSMNIKQKGVDMRIGLDVASLALKKQVDGIVLIAGDSDFIPPMKFARKEGLQMILCTMNAPVKNKMFEHCDIALDLSV
;
A
#
# COMPACT_ATOMS: atom_id res chain seq x y z
N MET A 1 -16.43 -12.94 -21.35
CA MET A 1 -15.32 -11.98 -21.14
C MET A 1 -15.40 -11.52 -19.70
N TYR A 2 -14.49 -12.00 -18.88
CA TYR A 2 -14.41 -11.72 -17.45
C TYR A 2 -13.68 -10.39 -17.24
N LYS A 3 -14.31 -9.43 -16.57
CA LYS A 3 -13.77 -8.09 -16.37
C LYS A 3 -13.25 -7.94 -14.95
N TYR A 4 -12.01 -7.49 -14.77
CA TYR A 4 -11.42 -7.35 -13.43
C TYR A 4 -10.72 -6.02 -13.21
N ALA A 5 -10.63 -5.59 -11.94
CA ALA A 5 -9.82 -4.46 -11.53
C ALA A 5 -8.66 -4.91 -10.63
N ILE A 6 -7.53 -4.21 -10.70
CA ILE A 6 -6.39 -4.39 -9.79
C ILE A 6 -6.37 -3.21 -8.83
N LEU A 7 -6.39 -3.45 -7.53
CA LEU A 7 -6.33 -2.45 -6.47
C LEU A 7 -5.03 -2.64 -5.69
N ILE A 8 -4.21 -1.58 -5.63
CA ILE A 8 -2.83 -1.64 -5.11
C ILE A 8 -2.68 -0.71 -3.93
N ASP A 9 -2.40 -1.25 -2.75
CA ASP A 9 -1.89 -0.48 -1.62
C ASP A 9 -0.41 -0.11 -1.88
N ALA A 10 -0.16 1.18 -2.13
CA ALA A 10 1.18 1.69 -2.41
C ALA A 10 2.14 1.50 -1.23
N GLY A 11 1.65 1.69 0.01
CA GLY A 11 2.47 1.53 1.20
C GLY A 11 2.97 0.10 1.34
N PHE A 12 2.10 -0.85 1.03
CA PHE A 12 2.42 -2.27 0.99
C PHE A 12 3.39 -2.63 -0.14
N ILE A 13 3.05 -2.32 -1.40
CA ILE A 13 3.83 -2.75 -2.57
C ILE A 13 5.22 -2.11 -2.59
N LYS A 14 5.37 -0.82 -2.22
CA LYS A 14 6.67 -0.14 -2.15
C LYS A 14 7.58 -0.77 -1.11
N LYS A 15 7.03 -1.18 0.03
CA LYS A 15 7.78 -1.88 1.08
C LYS A 15 8.27 -3.24 0.60
N LYS A 16 7.46 -3.94 -0.21
CA LYS A 16 7.80 -5.26 -0.74
C LYS A 16 8.83 -5.22 -1.86
N LEU A 17 8.69 -4.28 -2.79
CA LEU A 17 9.59 -4.14 -3.93
C LEU A 17 10.87 -3.35 -3.61
N GLY A 18 10.94 -2.68 -2.45
CA GLY A 18 12.12 -1.92 -2.03
C GLY A 18 13.24 -2.82 -1.52
N SER A 19 14.43 -2.73 -2.12
CA SER A 19 15.61 -3.56 -1.79
C SER A 19 16.39 -3.10 -0.56
N THR A 20 16.47 -1.78 -0.30
CA THR A 20 17.26 -1.20 0.80
C THR A 20 16.42 -0.16 1.57
N ASN A 21 16.35 -0.28 2.90
CA ASN A 21 15.55 0.59 3.78
C ASN A 21 14.05 0.70 3.42
N ASN A 22 13.47 -0.29 2.72
CA ASN A 22 12.08 -0.31 2.24
C ASN A 22 11.71 0.88 1.33
N SER A 23 12.68 1.54 0.67
CA SER A 23 12.40 2.69 -0.17
C SER A 23 12.57 2.35 -1.65
N LEU A 24 11.44 2.10 -2.32
CA LEU A 24 11.41 2.00 -3.77
C LEU A 24 11.73 3.37 -4.40
N THR A 25 12.70 3.41 -5.32
CA THR A 25 13.19 4.65 -5.93
C THR A 25 12.68 4.87 -7.35
N THR A 26 12.29 3.81 -8.04
CA THR A 26 11.83 3.83 -9.43
C THR A 26 10.48 3.13 -9.59
N VAL A 27 9.82 3.32 -10.73
CA VAL A 27 8.46 2.79 -10.96
C VAL A 27 8.46 1.42 -11.61
N GLU A 28 9.55 1.06 -12.28
CA GLU A 28 9.71 -0.17 -13.06
C GLU A 28 9.31 -1.42 -12.27
N PRO A 29 9.75 -1.61 -11.01
CA PRO A 29 9.34 -2.80 -10.27
C PRO A 29 7.83 -2.91 -10.05
N ILE A 30 7.11 -1.79 -9.94
CA ILE A 30 5.64 -1.80 -9.83
C ILE A 30 5.02 -2.21 -11.15
N ILE A 31 5.51 -1.68 -12.27
CA ILE A 31 5.00 -2.02 -13.61
C ILE A 31 5.23 -3.50 -13.90
N ASP A 32 6.46 -3.98 -13.69
CA ASP A 32 6.82 -5.38 -13.92
C ASP A 32 5.99 -6.32 -13.05
N PHE A 33 5.78 -5.96 -11.78
CA PHE A 33 4.95 -6.76 -10.88
C PHE A 33 3.47 -6.78 -11.30
N VAL A 34 2.93 -5.64 -11.75
CA VAL A 34 1.55 -5.59 -12.27
C VAL A 34 1.40 -6.44 -13.54
N GLU A 35 2.41 -6.47 -14.41
CA GLU A 35 2.40 -7.37 -15.58
C GLU A 35 2.45 -8.84 -15.16
N LYS A 36 3.28 -9.21 -14.16
CA LYS A 36 3.25 -10.57 -13.58
C LYS A 36 1.85 -10.93 -13.06
N VAL A 37 1.20 -10.04 -12.31
CA VAL A 37 -0.16 -10.23 -11.79
C VAL A 37 -1.18 -10.42 -12.92
N LYS A 38 -1.12 -9.60 -13.97
CA LYS A 38 -2.01 -9.74 -15.13
C LYS A 38 -1.85 -11.10 -15.81
N ASN A 39 -0.61 -11.56 -15.99
CA ASN A 39 -0.33 -12.86 -16.59
C ASN A 39 -0.89 -14.00 -15.73
N GLU A 40 -0.70 -13.94 -14.42
CA GLU A 40 -1.21 -14.94 -13.47
C GLU A 40 -2.75 -15.01 -13.50
N VAL A 41 -3.41 -13.85 -13.48
CA VAL A 41 -4.88 -13.76 -13.59
C VAL A 41 -5.38 -14.38 -14.89
N SER A 42 -4.72 -14.08 -16.02
CA SER A 42 -5.10 -14.66 -17.32
C SER A 42 -4.89 -16.18 -17.41
N GLN A 43 -4.01 -16.75 -16.58
CA GLN A 43 -3.81 -18.21 -16.50
C GLN A 43 -4.85 -18.88 -15.62
N ILE A 44 -5.25 -18.23 -14.53
CA ILE A 44 -6.24 -18.77 -13.58
C ILE A 44 -7.67 -18.63 -14.10
N ILE A 45 -7.96 -17.53 -14.80
CA ILE A 45 -9.28 -17.28 -15.38
C ILE A 45 -9.33 -17.93 -16.76
N GLU A 46 -10.04 -19.07 -16.87
CA GLU A 46 -10.17 -19.86 -18.10
C GLU A 46 -10.85 -19.11 -19.27
N THR A 47 -11.63 -18.08 -18.94
CA THR A 47 -12.30 -17.22 -19.95
C THR A 47 -11.47 -15.99 -20.27
N ASP A 48 -11.65 -15.42 -21.45
CA ASP A 48 -11.00 -14.16 -21.84
C ASP A 48 -11.15 -13.06 -20.77
N ALA A 49 -10.01 -12.63 -20.22
CA ALA A 49 -9.91 -11.74 -19.07
C ALA A 49 -9.53 -10.32 -19.50
N PHE A 50 -10.39 -9.35 -19.18
CA PHE A 50 -10.22 -7.95 -19.54
C PHE A 50 -9.92 -7.08 -18.31
N LEU A 51 -8.78 -6.41 -18.36
CA LEU A 51 -8.40 -5.43 -17.36
C LEU A 51 -9.28 -4.17 -17.49
N TYR A 52 -10.15 -3.94 -16.52
CA TYR A 52 -10.95 -2.72 -16.42
C TYR A 52 -10.09 -1.50 -16.08
N ARG A 53 -9.33 -1.59 -14.98
CA ARG A 53 -8.52 -0.49 -14.44
C ARG A 53 -7.55 -0.99 -13.37
N ILE A 54 -6.43 -0.30 -13.23
CA ILE A 54 -5.49 -0.45 -12.12
C ILE A 54 -5.65 0.77 -11.22
N TYR A 55 -6.09 0.57 -9.99
CA TYR A 55 -6.19 1.60 -8.97
C TYR A 55 -4.96 1.55 -8.07
N TYR A 56 -4.23 2.66 -7.98
CA TYR A 56 -3.05 2.78 -7.13
C TYR A 56 -3.33 3.78 -6.01
N TYR A 57 -3.31 3.30 -4.76
CA TYR A 57 -3.70 4.06 -3.58
C TYR A 57 -2.47 4.44 -2.77
N ASP A 58 -2.19 5.73 -2.67
CA ASP A 58 -1.05 6.28 -1.93
C ASP A 58 -1.43 7.59 -1.25
N ALA A 59 -0.52 8.20 -0.51
CA ALA A 59 -0.65 9.59 -0.10
C ALA A 59 0.22 10.51 -0.95
N HIS A 60 -0.15 11.79 -1.04
CA HIS A 60 0.80 12.81 -1.48
C HIS A 60 2.10 12.71 -0.67
N PRO A 61 3.28 12.74 -1.31
CA PRO A 61 4.56 12.73 -0.60
C PRO A 61 4.62 13.88 0.40
N ALA A 62 5.06 13.60 1.62
CA ALA A 62 5.11 14.60 2.68
C ALA A 62 6.03 15.77 2.30
N SER A 63 5.48 16.98 2.25
CA SER A 63 6.19 18.20 1.84
C SER A 63 6.41 19.20 2.98
N PHE A 64 5.96 18.89 4.19
CA PHE A 64 6.11 19.76 5.36
C PHE A 64 7.49 19.65 6.01
N LYS A 65 7.80 20.61 6.88
CA LYS A 65 9.03 20.59 7.69
C LYS A 65 8.74 19.96 9.04
N MET A 66 9.66 19.13 9.53
CA MET A 66 9.62 18.57 10.88
C MET A 66 10.87 18.95 11.63
N LYS A 67 10.76 19.22 12.92
CA LYS A 67 11.89 19.57 13.80
C LYS A 67 12.13 18.44 14.79
N ASN A 68 13.34 17.91 14.86
CA ASN A 68 13.69 16.90 15.85
C ASN A 68 13.54 17.50 17.27
N PRO A 69 12.81 16.86 18.20
CA PRO A 69 12.52 17.45 19.50
C PRO A 69 13.72 17.45 20.45
N ILE A 70 14.77 16.65 20.19
CA ILE A 70 15.99 16.60 21.00
C ILE A 70 17.04 17.56 20.43
N SER A 71 17.43 17.37 19.17
CA SER A 71 18.50 18.17 18.55
C SER A 71 18.05 19.53 18.06
N ASN A 72 16.74 19.78 17.99
CA ASN A 72 16.15 20.96 17.36
C ASN A 72 16.47 21.12 15.86
N THR A 73 17.06 20.09 15.23
CA THR A 73 17.41 20.11 13.81
C THR A 73 16.15 20.08 12.95
N PRO A 74 15.94 21.07 12.07
CA PRO A 74 14.83 21.06 11.12
C PRO A 74 15.16 20.17 9.92
N THR A 75 14.17 19.42 9.44
CA THR A 75 14.24 18.65 8.20
C THR A 75 13.09 19.07 7.31
N ASN A 76 13.41 19.54 6.10
CA ASN A 76 12.42 19.79 5.07
C ASN A 76 12.18 18.49 4.28
N LEU A 77 10.98 17.90 4.41
CA LEU A 77 10.70 16.63 3.75
C LEU A 77 10.63 16.76 2.23
N GLN A 78 10.24 17.93 1.72
CA GLN A 78 10.18 18.19 0.28
C GLN A 78 11.54 18.11 -0.42
N SER A 79 12.64 18.35 0.30
CA SER A 79 14.00 18.26 -0.24
C SER A 79 14.62 16.86 -0.12
N THR A 80 13.91 15.89 0.45
CA THR A 80 14.44 14.53 0.63
C THR A 80 14.41 13.70 -0.65
N ASP A 81 15.30 12.71 -0.75
CA ASP A 81 15.28 11.72 -1.84
C ASP A 81 13.99 10.92 -1.87
N THR A 82 13.45 10.58 -0.69
CA THR A 82 12.17 9.88 -0.56
C THR A 82 11.03 10.69 -1.18
N TYR A 83 10.99 12.01 -0.96
CA TYR A 83 9.98 12.86 -1.60
C TYR A 83 10.14 12.86 -3.13
N ARG A 84 11.37 13.06 -3.63
CA ARG A 84 11.67 13.08 -5.07
C ARG A 84 11.31 11.76 -5.75
N ALA A 85 11.68 10.63 -5.14
CA ALA A 85 11.37 9.29 -5.63
C ALA A 85 9.86 9.02 -5.69
N ASN A 86 9.13 9.24 -4.58
CA ASN A 86 7.68 9.01 -4.57
C ASN A 86 6.95 9.94 -5.55
N LYS A 87 7.38 11.21 -5.68
CA LYS A 87 6.82 12.13 -6.66
C LYS A 87 7.06 11.63 -8.09
N SER A 88 8.27 11.19 -8.41
CA SER A 88 8.62 10.62 -9.72
C SER A 88 7.79 9.38 -10.06
N ILE A 89 7.63 8.45 -9.10
CA ILE A 89 6.79 7.26 -9.25
C ILE A 89 5.35 7.66 -9.58
N LEU A 90 4.75 8.56 -8.79
CA LEU A 90 3.39 9.02 -9.03
C LEU A 90 3.22 9.69 -10.38
N ASP A 91 4.15 10.56 -10.78
CA ASP A 91 4.08 11.29 -12.05
C ASP A 91 4.23 10.37 -13.26
N ARG A 92 4.97 9.26 -13.12
CA ARG A 92 5.06 8.22 -14.15
C ARG A 92 3.81 7.35 -14.19
N LEU A 93 3.30 6.89 -13.05
CA LEU A 93 2.09 6.07 -13.00
C LEU A 93 0.86 6.83 -13.52
N LYS A 94 0.74 8.15 -13.30
CA LYS A 94 -0.33 8.98 -13.90
C LYS A 94 -0.36 8.94 -15.43
N LYS A 95 0.78 8.68 -16.07
CA LYS A 95 0.92 8.60 -17.53
C LYS A 95 0.91 7.15 -18.04
N ALA A 96 0.94 6.17 -17.13
CA ALA A 96 0.95 4.77 -17.49
C ALA A 96 -0.46 4.31 -17.92
N PRO A 97 -0.57 3.39 -18.88
CA PRO A 97 -1.87 2.88 -19.34
C PRO A 97 -2.68 2.27 -18.19
N ASN A 98 -3.98 2.54 -18.17
CA ASN A 98 -4.97 1.95 -17.25
C ASN A 98 -4.78 2.27 -15.75
N PHE A 99 -3.77 3.05 -15.37
CA PHE A 99 -3.58 3.48 -13.98
C PHE A 99 -4.50 4.65 -13.61
N ALA A 100 -5.19 4.50 -12.48
CA ALA A 100 -5.95 5.55 -11.82
C ALA A 100 -5.40 5.75 -10.41
N ILE A 101 -4.79 6.91 -10.18
CA ILE A 101 -4.15 7.22 -8.91
C ILE A 101 -5.18 7.79 -7.93
N ARG A 102 -5.19 7.26 -6.72
CA ARG A 102 -6.07 7.65 -5.63
C ARG A 102 -5.23 8.16 -4.47
N LEU A 103 -5.19 9.48 -4.30
CA LEU A 103 -4.32 10.12 -3.31
C LEU A 103 -5.05 10.48 -2.02
N GLY A 104 -4.54 9.96 -0.91
CA GLY A 104 -4.74 10.51 0.42
C GLY A 104 -3.71 11.59 0.75
N GLU A 105 -3.55 11.88 2.03
CA GLU A 105 -2.67 12.93 2.52
C GLU A 105 -1.70 12.39 3.57
N CYS A 106 -0.49 12.94 3.61
CA CYS A 106 0.41 12.74 4.74
C CYS A 106 0.10 13.75 5.84
N VAL A 107 -0.02 13.28 7.07
CA VAL A 107 -0.25 14.10 8.25
C VAL A 107 0.90 13.94 9.23
N ASP A 108 1.40 15.07 9.70
CA ASP A 108 2.37 15.14 10.79
C ASP A 108 1.71 14.72 12.11
N ARG A 109 2.24 13.68 12.76
CA ARG A 109 1.86 13.25 14.12
C ARG A 109 3.04 13.39 15.09
N GLY A 110 3.95 14.31 14.80
CA GLY A 110 5.15 14.60 15.57
C GLY A 110 6.20 13.51 15.43
N TRP A 111 6.85 13.19 16.55
CA TRP A 111 7.89 12.17 16.61
C TRP A 111 7.44 11.02 17.49
N LYS A 112 7.95 9.83 17.19
CA LYS A 112 7.75 8.64 18.01
C LYS A 112 9.10 8.04 18.38
N VAL A 113 9.18 7.54 19.60
CA VAL A 113 10.30 6.72 20.06
C VAL A 113 10.25 5.38 19.33
N LYS A 114 11.37 4.92 18.80
CA LYS A 114 11.47 3.61 18.14
C LYS A 114 11.20 2.52 19.17
N GLY A 115 10.38 1.52 18.80
CA GLY A 115 9.89 0.52 19.76
C GLY A 115 10.99 -0.28 20.48
N HIS A 116 12.15 -0.48 19.85
CA HIS A 116 13.28 -1.20 20.48
C HIS A 116 13.89 -0.43 21.67
N VAL A 117 13.73 0.89 21.73
CA VAL A 117 14.19 1.74 22.84
C VAL A 117 13.35 1.48 24.09
N LEU A 118 12.04 1.34 23.92
CA LEU A 118 11.12 1.03 25.02
C LEU A 118 11.30 -0.39 25.56
N ARG A 119 11.88 -1.30 24.75
CA ARG A 119 12.20 -2.68 25.14
C ARG A 119 13.57 -2.83 25.81
N ARG A 120 14.42 -1.79 25.78
CA ARG A 120 15.73 -1.78 26.44
C ARG A 120 15.65 -1.60 27.96
N ASN A 121 14.44 -1.50 28.52
CA ASN A 121 14.25 -1.26 29.95
C ASN A 121 14.75 -2.47 30.76
N ASP A 122 15.88 -2.28 31.40
CA ASP A 122 16.67 -3.17 32.24
C ASP A 122 16.13 -3.26 33.69
N GLY A 123 14.88 -2.82 33.90
CA GLY A 123 14.24 -2.80 35.22
C GLY A 123 14.48 -1.51 36.02
N ALA A 124 15.20 -0.53 35.46
CA ALA A 124 15.56 0.73 36.12
C ALA A 124 14.42 1.78 36.19
N GLY A 125 13.25 1.51 35.59
CA GLY A 125 12.07 2.38 35.63
C GLY A 125 12.15 3.66 34.78
N THR A 126 13.33 4.03 34.27
CA THR A 126 13.55 5.20 33.41
C THR A 126 14.36 4.80 32.18
N VAL A 127 14.03 5.35 31.00
CA VAL A 127 14.75 5.10 29.74
C VAL A 127 15.26 6.43 29.18
N ASN A 128 16.57 6.54 28.98
CA ASN A 128 17.17 7.69 28.31
C ASN A 128 17.00 7.55 26.80
N VAL A 129 16.47 8.60 26.16
CA VAL A 129 16.20 8.64 24.71
C VAL A 129 17.15 9.64 24.07
N VAL A 130 17.89 9.20 23.06
CA VAL A 130 18.75 10.08 22.25
C VAL A 130 18.12 10.41 20.89
N GLU A 131 18.72 11.32 20.13
CA GLU A 131 18.20 11.74 18.82
C GLU A 131 17.93 10.56 17.87
N SER A 132 18.87 9.61 17.81
CA SER A 132 18.79 8.43 16.94
C SER A 132 17.71 7.42 17.35
N ASP A 133 17.18 7.54 18.57
CA ASP A 133 16.08 6.71 19.08
C ASP A 133 14.71 7.21 18.59
N LEU A 134 14.65 8.40 17.99
CA LEU A 134 13.43 8.97 17.46
C LEU A 134 13.24 8.66 15.97
N SER A 135 11.98 8.63 15.55
CA SER A 135 11.58 8.57 14.16
C SER A 135 10.40 9.49 13.91
N MET A 136 10.34 10.08 12.72
CA MET A 136 9.21 10.90 12.31
C MET A 136 7.94 10.04 12.28
N ASN A 137 6.86 10.53 12.90
CA ASN A 137 5.56 9.87 12.91
C ASN A 137 4.68 10.49 11.84
N ILE A 138 4.94 10.13 10.59
CA ILE A 138 4.12 10.57 9.45
C ILE A 138 3.07 9.49 9.20
N LYS A 139 1.79 9.86 9.19
CA LYS A 139 0.69 8.94 8.89
C LYS A 139 0.01 9.32 7.57
N GLN A 140 -0.29 8.32 6.76
CA GLN A 140 -1.18 8.47 5.63
C GLN A 140 -2.64 8.49 6.12
N LYS A 141 -3.47 9.39 5.59
CA LYS A 141 -4.91 9.46 5.87
C LYS A 141 -5.71 9.33 4.58
N GLY A 142 -6.85 8.65 4.68
CA GLY A 142 -7.83 8.53 3.61
C GLY A 142 -7.48 7.49 2.53
N VAL A 143 -6.35 6.79 2.63
CA VAL A 143 -5.97 5.72 1.68
C VAL A 143 -6.93 4.53 1.81
N ASP A 144 -7.04 3.97 3.02
CA ASP A 144 -7.86 2.77 3.25
C ASP A 144 -9.35 2.99 2.95
N MET A 145 -9.85 4.18 3.29
CA MET A 145 -11.24 4.55 2.98
C MET A 145 -11.49 4.68 1.48
N ARG A 146 -10.51 5.16 0.70
CA ARG A 146 -10.65 5.20 -0.76
C ARG A 146 -10.66 3.79 -1.36
N ILE A 147 -9.82 2.88 -0.85
CA ILE A 147 -9.85 1.46 -1.25
C ILE A 147 -11.23 0.89 -0.98
N GLY A 148 -11.73 1.03 0.26
CA GLY A 148 -13.05 0.50 0.63
C GLY A 148 -14.19 1.07 -0.21
N LEU A 149 -14.17 2.38 -0.48
CA LEU A 149 -15.20 3.04 -1.31
C LEU A 149 -15.13 2.63 -2.78
N ASP A 150 -13.95 2.48 -3.36
CA ASP A 150 -13.81 2.00 -4.74
C ASP A 150 -14.24 0.52 -4.83
N VAL A 151 -13.85 -0.34 -3.88
CA VAL A 151 -14.35 -1.73 -3.80
C VAL A 151 -15.88 -1.75 -3.76
N ALA A 152 -16.49 -0.96 -2.88
CA ALA A 152 -17.94 -0.89 -2.76
C ALA A 152 -18.61 -0.35 -4.04
N SER A 153 -18.04 0.69 -4.66
CA SER A 153 -18.56 1.25 -5.91
C SER A 153 -18.46 0.25 -7.06
N LEU A 154 -17.33 -0.45 -7.20
CA LEU A 154 -17.11 -1.46 -8.23
C LEU A 154 -18.13 -2.60 -8.09
N ALA A 155 -18.35 -3.04 -6.85
CA ALA A 155 -19.28 -4.11 -6.52
C ALA A 155 -20.75 -3.72 -6.78
N LEU A 156 -21.22 -2.64 -6.15
CA LEU A 156 -22.62 -2.21 -6.21
C LEU A 156 -23.05 -1.81 -7.62
N LYS A 157 -22.14 -1.20 -8.39
CA LYS A 157 -22.41 -0.82 -9.79
C LYS A 157 -22.15 -1.95 -10.78
N LYS A 158 -21.73 -3.14 -10.30
CA LYS A 158 -21.40 -4.32 -11.12
C LYS A 158 -20.46 -3.97 -12.28
N GLN A 159 -19.43 -3.17 -11.98
CA GLN A 159 -18.49 -2.67 -12.99
C GLN A 159 -17.46 -3.71 -13.41
N VAL A 160 -17.22 -4.70 -12.55
CA VAL A 160 -16.25 -5.78 -12.72
C VAL A 160 -16.82 -7.06 -12.12
N ASP A 161 -16.35 -8.21 -12.61
CA ASP A 161 -16.64 -9.55 -12.11
C ASP A 161 -15.68 -9.95 -10.98
N GLY A 162 -14.47 -9.36 -10.96
CA GLY A 162 -13.48 -9.61 -9.92
C GLY A 162 -12.58 -8.45 -9.57
N ILE A 163 -12.01 -8.54 -8.37
CA ILE A 163 -11.04 -7.58 -7.83
C ILE A 163 -9.78 -8.35 -7.40
N VAL A 164 -8.65 -7.94 -7.95
CA VAL A 164 -7.33 -8.30 -7.47
C VAL A 164 -6.88 -7.27 -6.45
N LEU A 165 -6.75 -7.66 -5.18
CA LEU A 165 -6.25 -6.81 -4.11
C LEU A 165 -4.78 -7.16 -3.81
N ILE A 166 -3.88 -6.22 -4.09
CA ILE A 166 -2.46 -6.31 -3.72
C ILE A 166 -2.28 -5.55 -2.40
N ALA A 167 -2.34 -6.28 -1.30
CA ALA A 167 -2.27 -5.72 0.05
C ALA A 167 -1.89 -6.78 1.09
N GLY A 168 -1.50 -6.32 2.28
CA GLY A 168 -1.24 -7.18 3.44
C GLY A 168 -1.86 -6.68 4.74
N ASP A 169 -2.74 -5.67 4.68
CA ASP A 169 -3.40 -5.12 5.86
C ASP A 169 -4.76 -5.79 6.12
N SER A 170 -4.98 -6.21 7.36
CA SER A 170 -6.23 -6.80 7.81
C SER A 170 -7.40 -5.81 7.84
N ASP A 171 -7.13 -4.50 7.81
CA ASP A 171 -8.16 -3.47 7.73
C ASP A 171 -8.96 -3.53 6.41
N PHE A 172 -8.48 -4.29 5.42
CA PHE A 172 -9.21 -4.58 4.18
C PHE A 172 -10.15 -5.79 4.25
N ILE A 173 -10.21 -6.52 5.37
CA ILE A 173 -11.16 -7.63 5.53
C ILE A 173 -12.62 -7.17 5.33
N PRO A 174 -13.10 -6.06 5.92
CA PRO A 174 -14.47 -5.59 5.70
C PRO A 174 -14.81 -5.32 4.22
N PRO A 175 -14.02 -4.55 3.42
CA PRO A 175 -14.33 -4.37 2.01
C PRO A 175 -14.21 -5.67 1.18
N MET A 176 -13.26 -6.57 1.49
CA MET A 176 -13.18 -7.89 0.83
C MET A 176 -14.46 -8.70 1.05
N LYS A 177 -14.92 -8.76 2.31
CA LYS A 177 -16.16 -9.46 2.69
C LYS A 177 -17.38 -8.84 2.02
N PHE A 178 -17.43 -7.51 1.92
CA PHE A 178 -18.50 -6.80 1.25
C PHE A 178 -18.55 -7.16 -0.24
N ALA A 179 -17.42 -7.07 -0.96
CA ALA A 179 -17.36 -7.39 -2.39
C ALA A 179 -17.83 -8.82 -2.70
N ARG A 180 -17.41 -9.82 -1.90
CA ARG A 180 -17.87 -11.21 -2.06
C ARG A 180 -19.37 -11.37 -1.87
N LYS A 181 -19.95 -10.67 -0.88
CA LYS A 181 -21.41 -10.69 -0.66
C LYS A 181 -22.19 -10.10 -1.83
N GLU A 182 -21.61 -9.10 -2.50
CA GLU A 182 -22.17 -8.48 -3.71
C GLU A 182 -21.88 -9.29 -4.99
N GLY A 183 -21.22 -10.45 -4.88
CA GLY A 183 -21.01 -11.39 -5.98
C GLY A 183 -19.72 -11.20 -6.76
N LEU A 184 -18.79 -10.36 -6.30
CA LEU A 184 -17.48 -10.21 -6.92
C LEU A 184 -16.53 -11.30 -6.45
N GLN A 185 -15.73 -11.82 -7.38
CA GLN A 185 -14.63 -12.71 -7.05
C GLN A 185 -13.46 -11.91 -6.48
N MET A 186 -12.99 -12.29 -5.30
CA MET A 186 -11.85 -11.66 -4.64
C MET A 186 -10.58 -12.46 -4.85
N ILE A 187 -9.60 -11.84 -5.50
CA ILE A 187 -8.27 -12.39 -5.73
C ILE A 187 -7.30 -11.62 -4.82
N LEU A 188 -6.61 -12.29 -3.92
CA LEU A 188 -5.67 -11.67 -2.97
C LEU A 188 -4.24 -11.96 -3.39
N CYS A 189 -3.40 -10.92 -3.46
CA CYS A 189 -1.96 -11.06 -3.68
C CYS A 189 -1.20 -10.44 -2.50
N THR A 190 -0.56 -11.28 -1.70
CA THR A 190 0.13 -10.88 -0.47
C THR A 190 1.65 -10.78 -0.63
N MET A 191 2.20 -11.02 -1.82
CA MET A 191 3.64 -10.93 -2.07
C MET A 191 4.47 -11.71 -1.02
N ASN A 192 4.02 -12.91 -0.64
CA ASN A 192 4.55 -13.76 0.43
C ASN A 192 4.73 -13.06 1.79
N ALA A 193 3.89 -12.05 2.09
CA ALA A 193 3.80 -11.47 3.41
C ALA A 193 3.06 -12.41 4.37
N PRO A 194 3.51 -12.51 5.63
CA PRO A 194 2.67 -13.09 6.67
C PRO A 194 1.48 -12.15 6.91
N VAL A 195 0.27 -12.61 6.58
CA VAL A 195 -1.00 -11.89 6.81
C VAL A 195 -1.90 -12.69 7.74
N LYS A 196 -2.94 -12.05 8.30
CA LYS A 196 -3.91 -12.77 9.13
C LYS A 196 -4.70 -13.78 8.29
N ASN A 197 -4.91 -14.99 8.82
CA ASN A 197 -5.70 -16.04 8.14
C ASN A 197 -7.09 -15.56 7.67
N LYS A 198 -7.72 -14.66 8.43
CA LYS A 198 -9.00 -14.04 8.04
C LYS A 198 -8.99 -13.33 6.69
N MET A 199 -7.82 -12.89 6.19
CA MET A 199 -7.74 -12.36 4.83
C MET A 199 -7.98 -13.46 3.80
N PHE A 200 -7.40 -14.65 3.99
CA PHE A 200 -7.61 -15.81 3.12
C PHE A 200 -9.05 -16.35 3.22
N GLU A 201 -9.67 -16.31 4.41
CA GLU A 201 -11.09 -16.66 4.58
C GLU A 201 -12.03 -15.77 3.74
N HIS A 202 -11.56 -14.58 3.36
CA HIS A 202 -12.32 -13.57 2.63
C HIS A 202 -11.82 -13.32 1.20
N CYS A 203 -10.97 -14.17 0.65
CA CYS A 203 -10.70 -14.25 -0.79
C CYS A 203 -11.17 -15.58 -1.38
N ASP A 204 -11.34 -15.61 -2.69
CA ASP A 204 -11.66 -16.82 -3.45
C ASP A 204 -10.40 -17.45 -4.07
N ILE A 205 -9.44 -16.60 -4.46
CA ILE A 205 -8.15 -17.01 -5.02
C ILE A 205 -7.03 -16.26 -4.28
N ALA A 206 -5.96 -16.96 -3.93
CA ALA A 206 -4.72 -16.35 -3.45
C ALA A 206 -3.62 -16.53 -4.50
N LEU A 207 -3.00 -15.42 -4.94
CA LEU A 207 -1.87 -15.46 -5.87
C LEU A 207 -0.56 -15.68 -5.10
N ASP A 208 0.18 -16.72 -5.46
CA ASP A 208 1.52 -16.99 -4.95
C ASP A 208 2.58 -16.34 -5.85
N LEU A 209 2.66 -15.01 -5.75
CA LEU A 209 3.65 -14.21 -6.46
C LEU A 209 4.66 -13.66 -5.46
N SER A 210 5.95 -13.82 -5.76
CA SER A 210 7.05 -13.20 -5.03
C SER A 210 7.65 -12.03 -5.81
N VAL A 211 8.48 -11.24 -5.11
CA VAL A 211 9.22 -10.09 -5.65
C VAL A 211 10.21 -10.57 -6.70
#